data_AF-A0A530NQY1-F1
#
_entry.id   AF-A0A530NQY1-F1
#
_cell.length_a   1.000
_cell.length_b   1.000
_cell.length_c   1.000
_cell.angle_alpha   90.00
_cell.angle_beta   90.00
_cell.angle_gamma   90.00
#
_symmetry.space_group_name_H-M   'P 1'
#
loop_
_entity.id
_entity.type
_entity.pdbx_description
1 polymer ?
#
loop_
_entity_poly.entity_id
_entity_poly.type
_entity_poly.pdbx_seq_one_letter_code
_entity_poly.pdbx_strand_id
1 'polypeptide(L)'
;MVRFEASEIIERLADRSLIPNLLLMFLVVSVLPGVRALGGSHQPVYYPLMRYVVCRALEAGDVDADLREALVADDLPGAWGHRVIECDDDLLDIFRNGDMAVSSDIMDRLGKIPFAKACGSMTSFVSDASWQELSRQLGEQAISPTDAEWAFS
;
A
#
# COMPACT_ATOMS: atom_id res chain seq x y z
N MET A 1 3.81 12.17 25.60
CA MET A 1 4.80 12.46 24.54
C MET A 1 5.81 11.32 24.57
N VAL A 2 5.86 10.50 23.53
CA VAL A 2 6.77 9.34 23.46
C VAL A 2 8.17 9.87 23.16
N ARG A 3 9.21 9.42 23.89
CA ARG A 3 10.59 9.68 23.44
C ARG A 3 10.87 8.79 22.25
N PHE A 4 11.53 9.34 21.24
CA PHE A 4 11.88 8.65 20.01
C PHE A 4 13.09 7.73 20.22
N GLU A 5 12.98 6.80 21.18
CA GLU A 5 14.00 5.82 21.56
C GLU A 5 13.51 4.42 21.18
N ALA A 6 14.36 3.62 20.54
CA ALA A 6 13.97 2.32 19.97
C ALA A 6 13.35 1.38 21.02
N SER A 7 13.90 1.33 22.24
CA SER A 7 13.40 0.48 23.32
C SER A 7 11.98 0.87 23.77
N GLU A 8 11.68 2.17 23.85
CA GLU A 8 10.35 2.66 24.26
C GLU A 8 9.32 2.45 23.13
N ILE A 9 9.73 2.61 21.87
CA ILE A 9 8.88 2.29 20.71
C ILE A 9 8.52 0.79 20.72
N ILE A 10 9.51 -0.09 20.90
CA ILE A 10 9.29 -1.55 20.93
C ILE A 10 8.33 -1.94 22.05
N GLU A 11 8.56 -1.45 23.27
CA GLU A 11 7.71 -1.77 24.43
C GLU A 11 6.26 -1.33 24.20
N ARG A 12 6.06 -0.13 23.66
CA ARG A 12 4.72 0.41 23.41
C ARG A 12 4.01 -0.21 22.20
N LEU A 13 4.76 -0.70 21.21
CA LEU A 13 4.19 -1.51 20.15
C LEU A 13 3.71 -2.85 20.71
N ALA A 14 4.49 -3.46 21.61
CA ALA A 14 4.14 -4.74 22.24
C ALA A 14 2.92 -4.64 23.16
N ASP A 15 2.79 -3.56 23.94
CA ASP A 15 1.65 -3.32 24.83
C ASP A 15 0.43 -2.68 24.12
N ARG A 16 0.55 -2.38 22.82
CA ARG A 16 -0.46 -1.76 21.95
C ARG A 16 -0.86 -0.33 22.34
N SER A 17 -0.09 0.33 23.19
CA SER A 17 -0.28 1.75 23.52
C SER A 17 0.26 2.70 22.45
N LEU A 18 1.16 2.22 21.59
CA LEU A 18 1.57 2.88 20.36
C LEU A 18 0.98 2.12 19.17
N ILE A 19 0.06 2.78 18.45
CA ILE A 19 -0.48 2.25 17.19
C ILE A 19 0.34 2.86 16.05
N PRO A 20 1.08 2.03 15.27
CA PRO A 20 1.76 2.50 14.06
C PRO A 20 0.80 3.28 13.17
N ASN A 21 1.20 4.48 12.77
CA ASN A 21 0.48 5.14 11.69
C ASN A 21 0.69 4.37 10.39
N LEU A 22 -0.19 4.62 9.43
CA LEU A 22 -0.21 3.90 8.16
C LEU A 22 1.13 4.01 7.39
N LEU A 23 1.80 5.16 7.48
CA LEU A 23 3.11 5.40 6.88
C LEU A 23 4.19 4.46 7.48
N LEU A 24 4.23 4.32 8.81
CA LEU A 24 5.18 3.44 9.49
C LEU A 24 4.94 1.97 9.12
N MET A 25 3.68 1.54 9.01
CA MET A 25 3.37 0.18 8.57
C MET A 25 3.85 -0.09 7.16
N PHE A 26 3.66 0.87 6.24
CA PHE A 26 4.16 0.71 4.88
C PHE A 26 5.67 0.73 4.77
N LEU A 27 6.37 1.54 5.58
CA LEU A 27 7.83 1.53 5.60
C LEU A 27 8.37 0.17 6.03
N VAL A 28 7.81 -0.40 7.10
CA VAL A 28 8.18 -1.75 7.57
C VAL A 28 7.91 -2.79 6.48
N VAL A 29 6.75 -2.72 5.81
CA VAL A 29 6.40 -3.64 4.71
C VAL A 29 7.32 -3.47 3.49
N SER A 30 7.83 -2.27 3.23
CA SER A 30 8.71 -1.97 2.08
C SER A 30 10.10 -2.58 2.21
N VAL A 31 10.57 -2.82 3.43
CA VAL A 31 11.95 -3.26 3.69
C VAL A 31 12.04 -4.71 4.14
N LEU A 32 10.93 -5.29 4.63
CA LEU A 32 10.92 -6.66 5.09
C LEU A 32 10.81 -7.66 3.93
N PRO A 33 11.81 -8.51 3.70
CA PRO A 33 11.77 -9.48 2.62
C PRO A 33 10.64 -10.49 2.85
N GLY A 34 9.87 -10.77 1.81
CA GLY A 34 8.76 -11.72 1.84
C GLY A 34 7.50 -11.24 2.58
N VAL A 35 7.50 -10.03 3.15
CA VAL A 35 6.29 -9.44 3.74
C VAL A 35 5.49 -8.75 2.66
N ARG A 36 4.20 -9.08 2.58
CA ARG A 36 3.23 -8.46 1.67
C ARG A 36 2.00 -8.00 2.42
N ALA A 37 1.57 -6.75 2.21
CA ALA A 37 0.36 -6.20 2.80
C ALA A 37 -0.76 -6.12 1.77
N LEU A 38 -1.96 -6.59 2.14
CA LEU A 38 -3.20 -6.38 1.40
C LEU A 38 -4.03 -5.32 2.14
N GLY A 39 -4.39 -4.22 1.49
CA GLY A 39 -5.22 -3.18 2.12
C GLY A 39 -6.17 -2.48 1.15
N GLY A 40 -6.25 -1.15 1.11
CA GLY A 40 -7.30 -0.41 0.40
C GLY A 40 -7.12 -0.39 -1.14
N SER A 41 -8.19 -0.24 -1.93
CA SER A 41 -8.11 -0.05 -3.41
C SER A 41 -7.15 1.04 -3.86
N HIS A 42 -6.88 2.01 -3.00
CA HIS A 42 -6.00 3.16 -3.25
C HIS A 42 -4.52 2.89 -2.86
N GLN A 43 -4.24 1.77 -2.19
CA GLN A 43 -2.90 1.40 -1.74
C GLN A 43 -1.86 1.31 -2.85
N PRO A 44 -2.18 0.80 -4.06
CA PRO A 44 -1.24 0.83 -5.18
C PRO A 44 -0.82 2.24 -5.61
N VAL A 45 -1.61 3.28 -5.29
CA VAL A 45 -1.34 4.67 -5.68
C VAL A 45 -0.50 5.37 -4.62
N TYR A 46 -0.94 5.38 -3.37
CA TYR A 46 -0.25 6.15 -2.33
C TYR A 46 1.00 5.45 -1.80
N TYR A 47 1.12 4.11 -1.90
CA TYR A 47 2.29 3.41 -1.39
C TYR A 47 3.59 3.78 -2.14
N PRO A 48 3.65 3.75 -3.49
CA PRO A 48 4.80 4.26 -4.23
C PRO A 48 5.11 5.73 -3.92
N LEU A 49 4.07 6.56 -3.74
CA LEU A 49 4.23 7.96 -3.39
C LEU A 49 4.84 8.15 -2.00
N MET A 50 4.35 7.42 -0.99
CA MET A 50 4.90 7.46 0.38
C MET A 50 6.35 6.98 0.39
N ARG A 51 6.66 5.89 -0.33
CA ARG A 51 8.03 5.37 -0.48
C ARG A 51 8.94 6.41 -1.14
N TYR A 52 8.48 7.06 -2.21
CA TYR A 52 9.21 8.14 -2.86
C TYR A 52 9.47 9.32 -1.90
N VAL A 53 8.45 9.81 -1.19
CA VAL A 53 8.58 10.93 -0.25
C VAL A 53 9.60 10.61 0.85
N VAL A 54 9.59 9.38 1.37
CA VAL A 54 10.56 8.96 2.40
C VAL A 54 11.96 8.87 1.82
N CYS A 55 12.16 8.30 0.63
CA CYS A 55 13.47 8.29 -0.03
C CYS A 55 14.02 9.70 -0.22
N ARG A 56 13.17 10.67 -0.63
CA ARG A 56 13.56 12.08 -0.79
C ARG A 56 13.89 12.74 0.55
N ALA A 57 13.17 12.40 1.61
CA ALA A 57 13.44 12.92 2.95
C ALA A 57 14.77 12.38 3.53
N LEU A 58 15.04 11.08 3.36
CA LEU A 58 16.31 10.46 3.76
C LEU A 58 17.49 11.08 3.00
N GLU A 59 17.34 11.28 1.70
CA GLU A 59 18.34 11.97 0.87
C GLU A 59 18.57 13.43 1.30
N ALA A 60 17.51 14.20 1.50
CA ALA A 60 17.62 15.61 1.88
C ALA A 60 18.18 15.81 3.29
N GLY A 61 17.92 14.85 4.19
CA GLY A 61 18.41 14.87 5.57
C GLY A 61 19.81 14.29 5.75
N ASP A 62 20.39 13.66 4.72
CA ASP A 62 21.61 12.83 4.83
C ASP A 62 21.51 11.78 5.95
N VAL A 63 20.35 11.09 6.00
CA VAL A 63 20.02 10.11 7.04
C VAL A 63 19.85 8.73 6.42
N ASP A 64 20.50 7.73 7.03
CA ASP A 64 20.28 6.29 6.81
C ASP A 64 20.30 5.88 5.32
N ALA A 65 21.50 5.94 4.73
CA ALA A 65 21.73 5.59 3.33
C ALA A 65 21.39 4.13 3.01
N ASP A 66 21.57 3.22 3.98
CA ASP A 66 21.27 1.79 3.83
C ASP A 66 19.76 1.56 3.72
N LEU A 67 18.95 2.23 4.55
CA LEU A 67 17.49 2.20 4.44
C LEU A 67 17.04 2.76 3.09
N ARG A 68 17.62 3.87 2.64
CA ARG A 68 17.32 4.45 1.32
C ARG A 68 17.65 3.47 0.20
N GLU A 69 18.80 2.81 0.26
CA GLU A 69 19.21 1.81 -0.73
C GLU A 69 18.26 0.61 -0.77
N ALA A 70 17.88 0.08 0.40
CA ALA A 70 16.88 -0.98 0.50
C ALA A 70 15.53 -0.57 -0.11
N LEU A 71 15.09 0.67 0.17
CA LEU A 71 13.89 1.26 -0.43
C LEU A 71 14.05 1.63 -1.91
N VAL A 72 15.24 1.62 -2.51
CA VAL A 72 15.40 1.84 -3.96
C VAL A 72 15.50 0.50 -4.68
N ALA A 73 16.21 -0.46 -4.10
CA ALA A 73 16.45 -1.79 -4.67
C ALA A 73 15.22 -2.72 -4.63
N ASP A 74 14.20 -2.41 -3.83
CA ASP A 74 12.96 -3.21 -3.79
C ASP A 74 12.12 -3.00 -5.06
N ASP A 75 12.35 -3.81 -6.09
CA ASP A 75 11.64 -3.70 -7.37
C ASP A 75 10.17 -4.17 -7.31
N LEU A 76 9.74 -4.85 -6.24
CA LEU A 76 8.41 -5.43 -6.11
C LEU A 76 7.63 -4.77 -4.95
N PRO A 77 6.53 -4.05 -5.20
CA PRO A 77 5.88 -3.30 -4.14
C PRO A 77 5.48 -4.20 -2.97
N GLY A 78 5.98 -3.99 -1.76
CA GLY A 78 5.58 -4.78 -0.59
C GLY A 78 4.09 -4.65 -0.19
N ALA A 79 3.36 -3.67 -0.71
CA ALA A 79 2.00 -3.36 -0.27
C ALA A 79 1.04 -3.14 -1.45
N TRP A 80 -0.15 -3.74 -1.39
CA TRP A 80 -1.15 -3.69 -2.45
C TRP A 80 -2.58 -3.62 -1.93
N GLY A 81 -3.50 -3.13 -2.75
CA GLY A 81 -4.91 -2.95 -2.40
C GLY A 81 -5.79 -4.19 -2.63
N HIS A 82 -6.90 -4.27 -1.91
CA HIS A 82 -8.06 -5.07 -2.28
C HIS A 82 -8.63 -4.45 -3.58
N ARG A 83 -9.06 -5.30 -4.51
CA ARG A 83 -9.37 -4.98 -5.93
C ARG A 83 -8.20 -4.95 -6.89
N VAL A 84 -7.00 -5.40 -6.54
CA VAL A 84 -5.94 -5.58 -7.57
C VAL A 84 -5.93 -7.00 -8.11
N ILE A 85 -6.39 -8.00 -7.35
CA ILE A 85 -6.50 -9.37 -7.85
C ILE A 85 -7.59 -9.41 -8.92
N GLU A 86 -7.19 -9.62 -10.17
CA GLU A 86 -8.09 -9.83 -11.29
C GLU A 86 -8.60 -11.28 -11.20
N CYS A 87 -9.76 -11.41 -10.57
CA CYS A 87 -10.41 -12.69 -10.31
C CYS A 87 -11.89 -12.55 -10.68
N ASP A 88 -12.44 -13.55 -11.38
CA ASP A 88 -13.86 -13.60 -11.72
C ASP A 88 -14.75 -13.78 -10.47
N ASP A 89 -14.15 -14.27 -9.38
CA ASP A 89 -14.83 -14.46 -8.09
C ASP A 89 -14.89 -13.15 -7.28
N ASP A 90 -16.06 -12.84 -6.72
CA ASP A 90 -16.19 -11.78 -5.71
C ASP A 90 -15.59 -12.26 -4.38
N LEU A 91 -14.29 -12.03 -4.24
CA LEU A 91 -13.52 -12.40 -3.05
C LEU A 91 -14.11 -11.82 -1.77
N LEU A 92 -14.69 -10.61 -1.85
CA LEU A 92 -15.19 -9.88 -0.69
C LEU A 92 -16.46 -10.54 -0.17
N ASP A 93 -17.36 -10.95 -1.06
CA ASP A 93 -18.55 -11.72 -0.72
C ASP A 93 -18.19 -13.12 -0.22
N ILE A 94 -17.19 -13.78 -0.82
CA ILE A 94 -16.74 -15.10 -0.37
C ILE A 94 -16.18 -15.05 1.07
N PHE A 95 -15.33 -14.08 1.37
CA PHE A 95 -14.80 -13.91 2.73
C PHE A 95 -15.88 -13.51 3.73
N ARG A 96 -16.89 -12.74 3.32
CA ARG A 96 -18.02 -12.38 4.19
C ARG A 96 -18.97 -13.55 4.47
N ASN A 97 -19.12 -14.45 3.51
CA ASN A 97 -19.99 -15.63 3.64
C ASN A 97 -19.35 -16.74 4.48
N GLY A 98 -18.05 -16.65 4.78
CA GLY A 98 -17.38 -17.49 5.78
C GLY A 98 -17.22 -18.96 5.39
N ASP A 99 -17.36 -19.31 4.11
CA ASP A 99 -17.11 -20.66 3.63
C ASP A 99 -15.59 -20.91 3.59
N MET A 100 -15.11 -21.55 4.65
CA MET A 100 -13.69 -21.84 4.85
C MET A 100 -13.12 -22.76 3.76
N ALA A 101 -13.93 -23.63 3.15
CA ALA A 101 -13.47 -24.53 2.10
C ALA A 101 -13.25 -23.77 0.79
N VAL A 102 -14.20 -22.92 0.41
CA VAL A 102 -14.08 -22.04 -0.77
C VAL A 102 -12.94 -21.03 -0.59
N SER A 103 -12.79 -20.48 0.61
CA SER A 103 -11.69 -19.58 0.94
C SER A 103 -10.32 -20.28 0.83
N SER A 104 -10.22 -21.54 1.27
CA SER A 104 -8.97 -22.31 1.17
C SER A 104 -8.58 -22.62 -0.28
N ASP A 105 -9.53 -23.02 -1.12
CA ASP A 105 -9.26 -23.32 -2.53
C ASP A 105 -8.79 -22.08 -3.30
N ILE A 106 -9.42 -20.93 -3.04
CA ILE A 106 -9.01 -19.65 -3.61
C ILE A 106 -7.61 -19.26 -3.16
N MET A 107 -7.29 -19.42 -1.87
CA MET A 107 -5.95 -19.15 -1.35
C MET A 107 -4.90 -20.06 -1.98
N ASP A 108 -5.20 -21.36 -2.16
CA ASP A 108 -4.31 -22.31 -2.84
C ASP A 108 -4.11 -21.96 -4.31
N ARG A 109 -5.16 -21.47 -4.99
CA ARG A 109 -5.09 -21.06 -6.39
C ARG A 109 -4.28 -19.77 -6.55
N LEU A 110 -4.55 -18.76 -5.74
CA LEU A 110 -3.84 -17.48 -5.73
C LEU A 110 -2.37 -17.67 -5.32
N GLY A 111 -2.09 -18.55 -4.36
CA GLY A 111 -0.73 -18.86 -3.91
C GLY A 111 0.16 -19.51 -4.98
N LYS A 112 -0.42 -20.08 -6.04
CA LYS A 112 0.31 -20.70 -7.17
C LYS A 112 0.56 -19.75 -8.33
N ILE A 113 -0.02 -18.56 -8.32
CA ILE A 113 0.07 -17.60 -9.42
C ILE A 113 1.08 -16.51 -9.03
N PRO A 114 2.07 -16.18 -9.90
CA PRO A 114 2.92 -15.03 -9.66
C PRO A 114 2.08 -13.78 -9.44
N PHE A 115 2.43 -12.99 -8.44
CA PHE A 115 1.62 -11.83 -8.04
C PHE A 115 1.31 -10.87 -9.20
N ALA A 116 2.30 -10.57 -10.06
CA ALA A 116 2.10 -9.74 -11.25
C ALA A 116 1.03 -10.28 -12.21
N LYS A 117 0.88 -11.61 -12.27
CA LYS A 117 -0.15 -12.28 -13.07
C LYS A 117 -1.51 -12.29 -12.37
N ALA A 118 -1.53 -12.43 -11.05
CA ALA A 118 -2.77 -12.34 -10.26
C ALA A 118 -3.36 -10.92 -10.31
N CYS A 119 -2.53 -9.89 -10.49
CA CYS A 119 -2.97 -8.51 -10.63
C CYS A 119 -3.44 -8.10 -12.04
N GLY A 120 -3.08 -8.90 -13.04
CA GLY A 120 -3.43 -8.71 -14.45
C GLY A 120 -3.29 -7.26 -14.93
N SER A 121 -4.34 -6.70 -15.54
CA SER A 121 -4.36 -5.31 -16.04
C SER A 121 -4.88 -4.28 -15.04
N MET A 122 -5.13 -4.68 -13.78
CA MET A 122 -5.77 -3.82 -12.77
C MET A 122 -7.13 -3.28 -13.26
N THR A 123 -7.90 -4.08 -13.99
CA THR A 123 -9.13 -3.67 -14.68
C THR A 123 -10.12 -2.98 -13.74
N SER A 124 -10.36 -3.57 -12.57
CA SER A 124 -11.17 -3.03 -11.47
C SER A 124 -10.74 -1.65 -10.96
N PHE A 125 -9.47 -1.28 -11.13
CA PHE A 125 -8.95 0.04 -10.80
C PHE A 125 -9.11 1.01 -11.98
N VAL A 126 -8.67 0.62 -13.19
CA VAL A 126 -8.74 1.49 -14.38
C VAL A 126 -10.17 1.72 -14.88
N SER A 127 -11.11 0.84 -14.54
CA SER A 127 -12.53 0.97 -14.85
C SER A 127 -13.33 1.67 -13.76
N ASP A 128 -12.71 2.02 -12.62
CA ASP A 128 -13.41 2.68 -11.52
C ASP A 128 -13.78 4.12 -11.93
N ALA A 129 -15.08 4.43 -11.86
CA ALA A 129 -15.61 5.69 -12.35
C ALA A 129 -15.04 6.91 -11.60
N SER A 130 -14.73 6.78 -10.30
CA SER A 130 -14.13 7.86 -9.53
C SER A 130 -12.71 8.14 -9.99
N TRP A 131 -11.94 7.10 -10.32
CA TRP A 131 -10.59 7.25 -10.85
C TRP A 131 -10.57 7.81 -12.27
N GLN A 132 -11.48 7.35 -13.13
CA GLN A 132 -11.61 7.90 -14.48
C GLN A 132 -12.00 9.38 -14.45
N GLU A 133 -12.92 9.76 -13.57
CA GLU A 133 -13.33 11.16 -13.43
C GLU A 133 -12.20 12.03 -12.89
N LEU A 134 -11.48 11.59 -11.85
CA LEU A 134 -10.31 12.31 -11.34
C LEU A 134 -9.24 12.48 -12.42
N SER A 135 -8.92 11.41 -13.15
CA SER A 135 -7.94 11.43 -14.24
C SER A 135 -8.37 12.38 -15.36
N ARG A 136 -9.67 12.41 -15.69
CA ARG A 136 -10.25 13.31 -16.70
C ARG A 136 -10.11 14.76 -16.24
N GLN A 137 -10.50 15.07 -15.01
CA GLN A 137 -10.43 16.43 -14.45
C GLN A 137 -8.98 16.95 -14.38
N LEU A 138 -8.02 16.10 -14.01
CA LEU A 138 -6.59 16.43 -14.07
C LEU A 138 -6.10 16.68 -15.50
N GLY A 139 -6.49 15.82 -16.44
CA GLY A 139 -6.10 15.94 -17.86
C GLY A 139 -6.67 17.19 -18.54
N GLU A 140 -7.88 17.59 -18.16
CA GLU A 140 -8.54 18.82 -18.62
C GLU A 140 -8.08 20.07 -17.85
N GLN A 141 -7.21 19.92 -16.85
CA GLN A 141 -6.78 21.00 -15.93
C GLN A 141 -7.98 21.66 -15.20
N ALA A 142 -9.09 20.94 -15.07
CA ALA A 142 -10.25 21.39 -14.30
C ALA A 142 -9.97 21.39 -12.80
N ILE A 143 -9.05 20.52 -12.37
CA ILE A 143 -8.43 20.51 -11.04
C ILE A 143 -6.91 20.49 -11.19
N SER A 144 -6.22 21.13 -10.25
CA SER A 144 -4.76 21.19 -10.15
C SER A 144 -4.29 20.65 -8.80
N PRO A 145 -3.12 19.97 -8.73
CA PRO A 145 -2.49 19.62 -7.45
C PRO A 145 -2.23 20.81 -6.51
N THR A 146 -2.34 22.04 -7.02
CA THR A 146 -2.19 23.28 -6.24
C THR A 146 -3.50 23.87 -5.74
N ASP A 147 -4.66 23.26 -6.05
CA ASP A 147 -5.94 23.80 -5.61
C ASP A 147 -6.08 23.76 -4.09
N ALA A 148 -6.82 24.72 -3.54
CA ALA A 148 -6.93 24.92 -2.10
C ALA A 148 -7.52 23.71 -1.36
N GLU A 149 -8.33 22.89 -2.03
CA GLU A 149 -8.89 21.66 -1.47
C GLU A 149 -7.84 20.55 -1.24
N TRP A 150 -6.69 20.63 -1.92
CA TRP A 150 -5.57 19.70 -1.78
C TRP A 150 -4.46 20.22 -0.85
N ALA A 151 -4.54 21.48 -0.41
CA ALA A 151 -3.58 22.04 0.52
C ALA A 151 -3.64 21.27 1.86
N PHE A 152 -2.48 20.85 2.36
CA PHE A 152 -2.34 20.31 3.71
C PHE A 152 -2.91 21.33 4.71
N SER A 153 -3.90 20.90 5.50
CA SER A 153 -4.49 21.69 6.59
C SER A 153 -3.55 21.77 7.79
#